data_AF-A0A497E7R4-F1
#
_entry.id   AF-A0A497E7R4-F1
#
_cell.length_a   1.000
_cell.length_b   1.000
_cell.length_c   1.000
_cell.angle_alpha   90.00
_cell.angle_beta   90.00
_cell.angle_gamma   90.00
#
_symmetry.space_group_name_H-M   'P 1'
#
loop_
_entity.id
_entity.type
_entity.pdbx_description
1 polymer ?
#
loop_
_entity_poly.entity_id
_entity_poly.type
_entity_poly.pdbx_seq_one_letter_code
_entity_poly.pdbx_strand_id
1 'polypeptide(L)'
;SGALIAANAQRRGKKLFTEKDGGEAVHLFVAPGEREEARWVCDRIETLQSRYPLGEMAVLMRTNAQTRPFEEELTRRQVPYRVVGGLRFWQRAEVKDALAYLRLVVRPEDALAFERVVNVPARGIGAVTIDALRSHAEAVGRPIPIAARDTPETLTPRARVALGRFFEILDEAETQREIMAPADFVGWLLETSGLLGLYDGEEEEKVVRRENLRQLATAVAEASLQGQDLEAFLDGIALFEDSDQKASVDSVSLMTLHSAKGLEFDAVFVVGFEDGLLPHANSQKDAEGLEEERRLAYVGMTRARHRLALTAARERFLFGQRNPTRPSRFLVEIPSESLQDDSDALSQIVGQSWGFDVPTMGQGFQRSVAPQTGVMGTQPDRSVRTSPAPTRNLMRGGRARPIAATVEDGDGKGWRPGDRVSHQRFGSGVVLSCQGRGPQLKLIIYFDRAGRKTLVPTIAKLEKV
;
A
#
# COMPACT_ATOMS: atom_id res chain seq x y z
N SER A 1 18.56 -6.07 -18.12
CA SER A 1 18.78 -4.69 -17.59
C SER A 1 19.08 -3.68 -18.71
N GLY A 2 19.98 -3.96 -19.66
CA GLY A 2 20.32 -3.03 -20.76
C GLY A 2 19.14 -2.61 -21.64
N ALA A 3 18.27 -3.55 -22.00
CA ALA A 3 17.04 -3.29 -22.75
C ALA A 3 16.08 -2.38 -21.97
N LEU A 4 15.80 -2.72 -20.71
CA LEU A 4 14.99 -1.91 -19.79
C LEU A 4 15.44 -0.44 -19.80
N ILE A 5 16.69 -0.15 -19.43
CA ILE A 5 17.16 1.23 -19.34
C ILE A 5 17.28 1.94 -20.70
N ALA A 6 17.17 1.23 -21.83
CA ALA A 6 17.12 1.84 -23.16
C ALA A 6 15.75 2.45 -23.49
N ALA A 7 14.70 2.07 -22.76
CA ALA A 7 13.36 2.64 -22.91
C ALA A 7 13.23 4.08 -22.34
N ASN A 8 14.22 4.60 -21.60
CA ASN A 8 14.25 5.99 -21.18
C ASN A 8 14.58 6.92 -22.37
N ALA A 9 13.70 7.89 -22.65
CA ALA A 9 13.84 8.81 -23.77
C ALA A 9 14.96 9.84 -23.55
N GLN A 10 15.16 10.30 -22.31
CA GLN A 10 16.16 11.33 -22.00
C GLN A 10 17.58 10.80 -21.78
N ARG A 11 17.81 9.50 -21.98
CA ARG A 11 19.10 8.87 -21.69
C ARG A 11 20.16 9.27 -22.72
N ARG A 12 21.29 9.81 -22.24
CA ARG A 12 22.51 9.95 -23.07
C ARG A 12 23.08 8.58 -23.38
N GLY A 13 23.18 8.24 -24.68
CA GLY A 13 23.57 6.92 -25.16
C GLY A 13 24.92 6.44 -24.60
N LYS A 14 24.88 5.44 -23.71
CA LYS A 14 26.07 4.73 -23.22
C LYS A 14 25.87 3.24 -23.48
N LYS A 15 26.76 2.65 -24.30
CA LYS A 15 26.82 1.19 -24.49
C LYS A 15 27.63 0.58 -23.36
N LEU A 16 27.01 -0.33 -22.63
CA LEU A 16 27.66 -1.17 -21.63
C LEU A 16 27.78 -2.56 -22.23
N PHE A 17 28.92 -3.21 -22.05
CA PHE A 17 29.17 -4.58 -22.49
C PHE A 17 29.79 -5.38 -21.34
N THR A 18 29.74 -6.70 -21.45
CA THR A 18 30.41 -7.65 -20.57
C THR A 18 31.36 -8.49 -21.41
N GLU A 19 32.53 -8.82 -20.87
CA GLU A 19 33.46 -9.79 -21.46
C GLU A 19 33.12 -11.24 -21.07
N LYS A 20 32.22 -11.43 -20.08
CA LYS A 20 31.72 -12.74 -19.70
C LYS A 20 30.70 -13.23 -20.73
N ASP A 21 30.94 -14.42 -21.27
CA ASP A 21 29.97 -15.12 -22.12
C ASP A 21 28.86 -15.78 -21.29
N GLY A 22 27.64 -15.67 -21.79
CA GLY A 22 26.48 -16.36 -21.21
C GLY A 22 26.08 -15.85 -19.83
N GLY A 23 25.51 -16.76 -19.04
CA GLY A 23 24.87 -16.46 -17.76
C GLY A 23 23.63 -17.34 -17.59
N GLU A 24 23.19 -17.52 -16.35
CA GLU A 24 21.93 -18.20 -16.09
C GLU A 24 20.77 -17.25 -16.38
N ALA A 25 19.65 -17.80 -16.85
CA ALA A 25 18.46 -17.03 -17.16
C ALA A 25 17.96 -16.29 -15.90
N VAL A 26 17.38 -15.11 -16.11
CA VAL A 26 16.75 -14.35 -15.03
C VAL A 26 15.46 -15.05 -14.66
N HIS A 27 15.31 -15.48 -13.42
CA HIS A 27 14.10 -16.15 -12.95
C HIS A 27 12.97 -15.12 -12.78
N LEU A 28 11.78 -15.44 -13.28
CA LEU A 28 10.55 -14.70 -13.01
C LEU A 28 9.58 -15.61 -12.25
N PHE A 29 9.05 -15.12 -11.14
CA PHE A 29 8.01 -15.82 -10.40
C PHE A 29 6.85 -14.88 -10.03
N VAL A 30 5.64 -15.23 -10.45
CA VAL A 30 4.42 -14.50 -10.08
C VAL A 30 3.61 -15.32 -9.08
N ALA A 31 3.75 -14.96 -7.81
CA ALA A 31 3.10 -15.60 -6.68
C ALA A 31 1.59 -15.29 -6.63
N PRO A 32 0.78 -16.18 -6.03
CA PRO A 32 -0.59 -15.85 -5.66
C PRO A 32 -0.64 -14.62 -4.74
N GLY A 33 0.09 -14.64 -3.62
CA GLY A 33 0.16 -13.54 -2.67
C GLY A 33 1.58 -13.26 -2.15
N GLU A 34 1.71 -12.23 -1.31
CA GLU A 34 2.99 -11.80 -0.76
C GLU A 34 3.66 -12.83 0.17
N ARG A 35 2.87 -13.71 0.81
CA ARG A 35 3.40 -14.82 1.61
C ARG A 35 4.01 -15.91 0.73
N GLU A 36 3.34 -16.26 -0.36
CA GLU A 36 3.86 -17.22 -1.33
C GLU A 36 5.09 -16.66 -2.05
N GLU A 37 5.13 -15.36 -2.31
CA GLU A 37 6.33 -14.67 -2.81
C GLU A 37 7.49 -14.82 -1.82
N ALA A 38 7.29 -14.50 -0.54
CA ALA A 38 8.30 -14.62 0.49
C ALA A 38 8.80 -16.05 0.66
N ARG A 39 7.89 -17.04 0.68
CA ARG A 39 8.22 -18.47 0.75
C ARG A 39 9.11 -18.89 -0.41
N TRP A 40 8.72 -18.55 -1.64
CA TRP A 40 9.48 -18.93 -2.84
C TRP A 40 10.89 -18.32 -2.84
N VAL A 41 11.01 -17.04 -2.45
CA VAL A 41 12.32 -16.38 -2.32
C VAL A 41 13.18 -17.09 -1.27
N CYS A 42 12.61 -17.42 -0.11
CA CYS A 42 13.35 -18.09 0.96
C CYS A 42 13.72 -19.54 0.60
N ASP A 43 12.86 -20.29 -0.11
CA ASP A 43 13.18 -21.61 -0.67
C ASP A 43 14.41 -21.53 -1.59
N ARG A 44 14.48 -20.47 -2.41
CA ARG A 44 15.60 -20.27 -3.33
C ARG A 44 16.87 -19.86 -2.60
N ILE A 45 16.79 -19.01 -1.57
CA ILE A 45 17.91 -18.65 -0.71
C ILE A 45 18.52 -19.91 -0.09
N GLU A 46 17.71 -20.78 0.51
CA GLU A 46 18.17 -22.02 1.12
C GLU A 46 18.80 -22.98 0.10
N THR A 47 18.26 -23.03 -1.12
CA THR A 47 18.86 -23.84 -2.19
C THR A 47 20.22 -23.28 -2.60
N LEU A 48 20.32 -21.96 -2.73
CA LEU A 48 21.52 -21.26 -3.17
C LEU A 48 22.60 -21.18 -2.09
N GLN A 49 22.28 -21.38 -0.81
CA GLN A 49 23.25 -21.32 0.29
C GLN A 49 24.36 -22.40 0.17
N SER A 50 24.09 -23.46 -0.60
CA SER A 50 25.09 -24.48 -0.95
C SER A 50 26.15 -23.99 -1.94
N ARG A 51 25.89 -22.87 -2.64
CA ARG A 51 26.74 -22.32 -3.71
C ARG A 51 27.30 -20.94 -3.39
N TYR A 52 26.54 -20.11 -2.70
CA TYR A 52 26.93 -18.74 -2.33
C TYR A 52 26.71 -18.54 -0.83
N PRO A 53 27.60 -17.81 -0.13
CA PRO A 53 27.39 -17.45 1.27
C PRO A 53 26.17 -16.53 1.40
N LEU A 54 25.49 -16.57 2.55
CA LEU A 54 24.28 -15.76 2.79
C LEU A 54 24.55 -14.25 2.70
N GLY A 55 25.74 -13.82 3.12
CA GLY A 55 26.23 -12.43 3.03
C GLY A 55 26.35 -11.90 1.60
N GLU A 56 26.45 -12.79 0.60
CA GLU A 56 26.46 -12.46 -0.83
C GLU A 56 25.07 -12.61 -1.47
N MET A 57 24.01 -12.68 -0.65
CA MET A 57 22.62 -12.69 -1.11
C MET A 57 21.86 -11.46 -0.61
N ALA A 58 21.04 -10.89 -1.50
CA ALA A 58 20.19 -9.74 -1.15
C ALA A 58 18.76 -9.86 -1.68
N VAL A 59 17.81 -9.43 -0.86
CA VAL A 59 16.41 -9.23 -1.24
C VAL A 59 16.17 -7.72 -1.31
N LEU A 60 15.90 -7.23 -2.52
CA LEU A 60 15.72 -5.83 -2.85
C LEU A 60 14.23 -5.53 -3.06
N MET A 61 13.73 -4.52 -2.36
CA MET A 61 12.33 -4.11 -2.44
C MET A 61 12.20 -2.59 -2.65
N ARG A 62 11.00 -2.11 -2.99
CA ARG A 62 10.78 -0.67 -3.19
C ARG A 62 10.70 0.07 -1.86
N THR A 63 9.94 -0.46 -0.91
CA THR A 63 9.65 0.19 0.39
C THR A 63 9.96 -0.75 1.54
N ASN A 64 10.35 -0.17 2.69
CA ASN A 64 10.65 -0.93 3.91
C ASN A 64 9.42 -1.64 4.50
N ALA A 65 8.21 -1.26 4.11
CA ALA A 65 6.97 -1.93 4.51
C ALA A 65 6.90 -3.37 3.96
N GLN A 66 7.59 -3.65 2.85
CA GLN A 66 7.61 -4.97 2.23
C GLN A 66 8.54 -5.97 2.95
N THR A 67 9.36 -5.55 3.92
CA THR A 67 10.32 -6.47 4.57
C THR A 67 9.62 -7.54 5.40
N ARG A 68 8.48 -7.22 6.03
CA ARG A 68 7.84 -8.07 7.06
C ARG A 68 7.63 -9.53 6.63
N PRO A 69 7.00 -9.86 5.48
CA PRO A 69 6.80 -11.27 5.09
C PRO A 69 8.12 -12.03 4.92
N PHE A 70 9.19 -11.37 4.46
CA PHE A 70 10.51 -11.98 4.30
C PHE A 70 11.20 -12.15 5.66
N GLU A 71 11.10 -11.15 6.55
CA GLU A 71 11.62 -11.24 7.92
C GLU A 71 10.98 -12.41 8.68
N GLU A 72 9.64 -12.53 8.61
CA GLU A 72 8.88 -13.63 9.23
C GLU A 72 9.33 -14.99 8.69
N GLU A 73 9.42 -15.13 7.36
CA GLU A 73 9.77 -16.39 6.72
C GLU A 73 11.22 -16.82 6.96
N LEU A 74 12.17 -15.88 6.91
CA LEU A 74 13.58 -16.15 7.23
C LEU A 74 13.75 -16.51 8.70
N THR A 75 13.03 -15.83 9.61
CA THR A 75 13.05 -16.15 11.04
C THR A 75 12.50 -17.56 11.27
N ARG A 76 11.37 -17.90 10.65
CA ARG A 76 10.73 -19.22 10.75
C ARG A 76 11.66 -20.35 10.29
N ARG A 77 12.47 -20.10 9.26
CA ARG A 77 13.47 -21.04 8.72
C ARG A 77 14.80 -21.01 9.46
N GLN A 78 14.96 -20.13 10.44
CA GLN A 78 16.22 -19.89 11.15
C GLN A 78 17.37 -19.47 10.21
N VAL A 79 17.06 -18.79 9.11
CA VAL A 79 18.06 -18.25 8.18
C VAL A 79 18.49 -16.84 8.67
N PRO A 80 19.79 -16.61 8.93
CA PRO A 80 20.27 -15.30 9.36
C PRO A 80 20.03 -14.20 8.33
N TYR A 81 19.46 -13.07 8.78
CA TYR A 81 19.23 -11.91 7.95
C TYR A 81 19.51 -10.59 8.68
N ARG A 82 19.70 -9.53 7.90
CA ARG A 82 19.82 -8.16 8.37
C ARG A 82 19.00 -7.22 7.52
N VAL A 83 18.38 -6.21 8.15
CA VAL A 83 17.70 -5.11 7.45
C VAL A 83 18.68 -3.95 7.30
N VAL A 84 19.01 -3.56 6.07
CA VAL A 84 19.97 -2.49 5.79
C VAL A 84 19.25 -1.16 5.66
N GLY A 85 19.71 -0.15 6.42
CA GLY A 85 19.14 1.19 6.39
C GLY A 85 17.83 1.32 7.18
N GLY A 86 17.54 0.41 8.10
CA GLY A 86 16.36 0.46 8.96
C GLY A 86 16.38 -0.57 10.09
N LEU A 87 15.41 -0.48 10.98
CA LEU A 87 15.13 -1.49 12.00
C LEU A 87 14.26 -2.61 11.42
N ARG A 88 14.37 -3.80 12.03
CA ARG A 88 13.43 -4.91 11.81
C ARG A 88 12.00 -4.44 12.04
N PHE A 89 11.03 -5.02 11.33
CA PHE A 89 9.65 -4.53 11.32
C PHE A 89 9.07 -4.33 12.74
N TRP A 90 9.17 -5.35 13.60
CA TRP A 90 8.65 -5.33 14.97
C TRP A 90 9.41 -4.39 15.92
N GLN A 91 10.60 -3.93 15.53
CA GLN A 91 11.43 -3.04 16.34
C GLN A 91 11.20 -1.56 16.05
N ARG A 92 10.45 -1.21 15.00
CA ARG A 92 10.16 0.18 14.60
C ARG A 92 9.31 0.88 15.66
N ALA A 93 9.60 2.15 15.92
CA ALA A 93 8.97 2.89 17.02
C ALA A 93 7.45 2.97 16.89
N GLU A 94 6.97 3.31 15.70
CA GLU A 94 5.54 3.40 15.38
C GLU A 94 4.83 2.04 15.48
N VAL A 95 5.50 0.95 15.10
CA VAL A 95 4.97 -0.41 15.22
C VAL A 95 4.86 -0.78 16.69
N LYS A 96 5.90 -0.51 17.49
CA LYS A 96 5.88 -0.75 18.95
C LYS A 96 4.82 0.08 19.68
N ASP A 97 4.57 1.32 19.25
CA ASP A 97 3.50 2.16 19.79
C ASP A 97 2.13 1.53 19.50
N ALA A 98 1.90 1.10 18.26
CA ALA A 98 0.68 0.41 17.90
C ALA A 98 0.48 -0.92 18.64
N LEU A 99 1.55 -1.71 18.81
CA LEU A 99 1.53 -2.95 19.59
C LEU A 99 1.21 -2.69 21.06
N ALA A 100 1.71 -1.61 21.65
CA ALA A 100 1.39 -1.25 23.03
C ALA A 100 -0.11 -0.89 23.19
N TYR A 101 -0.73 -0.22 22.22
CA TYR A 101 -2.19 -0.05 22.22
C TYR A 101 -2.93 -1.38 22.16
N LEU A 102 -2.56 -2.28 21.25
CA LEU A 102 -3.18 -3.60 21.14
C LEU A 102 -3.00 -4.42 22.42
N ARG A 103 -1.81 -4.36 23.03
CA ARG A 103 -1.52 -5.01 24.31
C ARG A 103 -2.39 -4.47 25.43
N LEU A 104 -2.63 -3.17 25.52
CA LEU A 104 -3.52 -2.62 26.56
C LEU A 104 -4.99 -3.04 26.40
N VAL A 105 -5.43 -3.29 25.16
CA VAL A 105 -6.78 -3.80 24.91
C VAL A 105 -6.90 -5.27 25.34
N VAL A 106 -5.84 -6.07 25.19
CA VAL A 106 -5.85 -7.50 25.57
C VAL A 106 -5.46 -7.71 27.05
N ARG A 107 -4.55 -6.89 27.57
CA ARG A 107 -3.93 -6.96 28.90
C ARG A 107 -3.98 -5.56 29.53
N PRO A 108 -5.12 -5.15 30.11
CA PRO A 108 -5.31 -3.82 30.68
C PRO A 108 -4.31 -3.45 31.78
N GLU A 109 -3.68 -4.43 32.42
CA GLU A 109 -2.68 -4.28 33.48
C GLU A 109 -1.24 -4.05 32.98
N ASP A 110 -1.00 -4.09 31.66
CA ASP A 110 0.35 -3.96 31.08
C ASP A 110 0.97 -2.57 31.32
N ALA A 111 1.77 -2.46 32.39
CA ALA A 111 2.41 -1.22 32.78
C ALA A 111 3.40 -0.68 31.74
N LEU A 112 4.15 -1.55 31.06
CA LEU A 112 5.13 -1.15 30.05
C LEU A 112 4.45 -0.59 28.80
N ALA A 113 3.38 -1.24 28.35
CA ALA A 113 2.58 -0.75 27.24
C ALA A 113 1.93 0.59 27.58
N PHE A 114 1.36 0.73 28.78
CA PHE A 114 0.75 1.97 29.24
C PHE A 114 1.73 3.14 29.27
N GLU A 115 2.87 2.97 29.95
CA GLU A 115 3.88 4.04 30.05
C GLU A 115 4.41 4.45 28.66
N ARG A 116 4.45 3.51 27.71
CA ARG A 116 4.86 3.78 26.33
C ARG A 116 3.88 4.70 25.59
N VAL A 117 2.57 4.44 25.68
CA VAL A 117 1.58 5.09 24.77
C VAL A 117 0.64 6.08 25.43
N VAL A 118 0.63 6.18 26.76
CA VAL A 118 -0.23 7.13 27.48
C VAL A 118 -0.04 8.58 26.98
N ASN A 119 1.17 8.95 26.54
CA ASN A 119 1.48 10.25 25.96
C ASN A 119 1.90 10.19 24.47
N VAL A 120 1.59 9.11 23.75
CA VAL A 120 1.82 9.00 22.30
C VAL A 120 0.49 8.68 21.61
N PRO A 121 -0.10 9.58 20.79
CA PRO A 121 0.27 10.98 20.55
C PRO A 121 0.32 11.85 21.80
N ALA A 122 0.98 13.02 21.72
CA ALA A 122 1.14 13.92 22.87
C ALA A 122 -0.21 14.38 23.46
N ARG A 123 -0.45 14.04 24.73
CA ARG A 123 -1.65 14.40 25.51
C ARG A 123 -1.39 15.39 26.64
N GLY A 124 -0.14 15.84 26.78
CA GLY A 124 0.30 16.70 27.88
C GLY A 124 0.51 15.93 29.19
N ILE A 125 0.79 14.63 29.10
CA ILE A 125 1.12 13.75 30.22
C ILE A 125 2.65 13.64 30.27
N GLY A 126 3.29 14.48 31.07
CA GLY A 126 4.75 14.52 31.23
C GLY A 126 5.27 13.59 32.33
N ALA A 127 6.60 13.53 32.49
CA ALA A 127 7.27 12.67 33.47
C ALA A 127 6.73 12.83 34.90
N VAL A 128 6.50 14.07 35.35
CA VAL A 128 5.95 14.35 36.69
C VAL A 128 4.57 13.70 36.89
N THR A 129 3.72 13.67 35.86
CA THR A 129 2.42 13.00 35.93
C THR A 129 2.59 11.49 36.02
N ILE A 130 3.53 10.92 35.25
CA ILE A 130 3.84 9.48 35.28
C ILE A 130 4.39 9.06 36.65
N ASP A 131 5.29 9.84 37.24
CA ASP A 131 5.85 9.56 38.57
C ASP A 131 4.78 9.62 39.66
N ALA A 132 3.85 10.58 39.56
CA ALA A 132 2.70 10.67 40.46
C ALA A 132 1.75 9.47 40.30
N LEU A 133 1.52 9.00 39.07
CA LEU A 133 0.75 7.78 38.81
C LEU A 133 1.45 6.53 39.35
N ARG A 134 2.78 6.42 39.20
CA ARG A 134 3.57 5.32 39.76
C ARG A 134 3.46 5.28 41.28
N SER A 135 3.65 6.43 41.94
CA SER A 135 3.52 6.57 43.39
C SER A 135 2.11 6.21 43.89
N HIS A 136 1.07 6.61 43.15
CA HIS A 136 -0.31 6.26 43.47
C HIS A 136 -0.55 4.75 43.32
N ALA A 137 -0.10 4.16 42.22
CA ALA A 137 -0.22 2.73 41.94
C ALA A 137 0.45 1.86 43.02
N GLU A 138 1.65 2.27 43.45
CA GLU A 138 2.36 1.64 44.57
C GLU A 138 1.58 1.75 45.88
N ALA A 139 1.03 2.93 46.20
CA ALA A 139 0.26 3.15 47.43
C ALA A 139 -1.03 2.30 47.49
N VAL A 140 -1.68 2.06 46.36
CA VAL A 140 -2.90 1.23 46.28
C VAL A 140 -2.62 -0.25 46.00
N GLY A 141 -1.37 -0.62 45.72
CA GLY A 141 -0.96 -1.99 45.42
C GLY A 141 -1.57 -2.56 44.12
N ARG A 142 -1.78 -1.72 43.11
CA ARG A 142 -2.33 -2.13 41.80
C ARG A 142 -1.40 -1.73 40.65
N PRO A 143 -1.42 -2.43 39.51
CA PRO A 143 -0.68 -2.01 38.33
C PRO A 143 -1.04 -0.57 37.90
N ILE A 144 -0.05 0.19 37.42
CA ILE A 144 -0.23 1.61 37.06
C ILE A 144 -1.45 1.89 36.18
N PRO A 145 -1.73 1.13 35.10
CA PRO A 145 -2.88 1.43 34.25
C PRO A 145 -4.21 1.25 34.99
N ILE A 146 -4.28 0.26 35.88
CA ILE A 146 -5.46 -0.04 36.69
C ILE A 146 -5.67 1.06 37.74
N ALA A 147 -4.60 1.44 38.44
CA ALA A 147 -4.64 2.52 39.43
C ALA A 147 -4.95 3.89 38.78
N ALA A 148 -4.47 4.12 37.55
CA ALA A 148 -4.67 5.39 36.84
C ALA A 148 -6.13 5.64 36.43
N ARG A 149 -6.97 4.60 36.36
CA ARG A 149 -8.43 4.75 36.18
C ARG A 149 -9.05 5.51 37.35
N ASP A 150 -8.58 5.26 38.57
CA ASP A 150 -8.94 6.00 39.78
C ASP A 150 -8.02 7.22 39.91
N THR A 151 -8.26 8.23 39.06
CA THR A 151 -7.29 9.31 38.87
C THR A 151 -7.00 10.07 40.18
N PRO A 152 -5.73 10.13 40.65
CA PRO A 152 -5.43 10.71 41.95
C PRO A 152 -5.66 12.22 41.99
N GLU A 153 -6.14 12.72 43.13
CA GLU A 153 -6.42 14.15 43.34
C GLU A 153 -5.17 15.03 43.20
N THR A 154 -3.99 14.44 43.42
CA THR A 154 -2.67 15.07 43.28
C THR A 154 -2.34 15.51 41.85
N LEU A 155 -3.01 14.97 40.84
CA LEU A 155 -2.77 15.36 39.44
C LEU A 155 -3.42 16.70 39.09
N THR A 156 -2.89 17.37 38.07
CA THR A 156 -3.51 18.58 37.53
C THR A 156 -4.85 18.25 36.85
N PRO A 157 -5.84 19.16 36.83
CA PRO A 157 -7.11 18.94 36.12
C PRO A 157 -6.92 18.57 34.64
N ARG A 158 -5.92 19.17 33.98
CA ARG A 158 -5.58 18.87 32.58
C ARG A 158 -5.09 17.43 32.41
N ALA A 159 -4.23 16.94 33.31
CA ALA A 159 -3.75 15.56 33.28
C ALA A 159 -4.90 14.57 33.52
N ARG A 160 -5.84 14.88 34.43
CA ARG A 160 -7.01 14.04 34.66
C ARG A 160 -7.92 13.92 33.44
N VAL A 161 -8.21 15.04 32.77
CA VAL A 161 -9.00 15.04 31.52
C VAL A 161 -8.29 14.26 30.41
N ALA A 162 -6.97 14.40 30.30
CA ALA A 162 -6.17 13.67 29.31
C ALA A 162 -6.18 12.15 29.56
N LEU A 163 -6.07 11.71 30.82
CA LEU A 163 -6.17 10.30 31.21
C LEU A 163 -7.58 9.74 30.96
N GLY A 164 -8.63 10.49 31.32
CA GLY A 164 -10.01 10.09 31.04
C GLY A 164 -10.24 9.81 29.56
N ARG A 165 -9.84 10.73 28.68
CA ARG A 165 -9.91 10.54 27.22
C ARG A 165 -9.09 9.36 26.71
N PHE A 166 -7.95 9.07 27.35
CA PHE A 166 -7.13 7.93 26.99
C PHE A 166 -7.84 6.61 27.33
N PHE A 167 -8.45 6.50 28.52
CA PHE A 167 -9.21 5.32 28.91
C PHE A 167 -10.51 5.16 28.12
N GLU A 168 -11.20 6.26 27.77
CA GLU A 168 -12.37 6.23 26.87
C GLU A 168 -12.05 5.52 25.54
N ILE A 169 -10.85 5.75 24.98
CA ILE A 169 -10.42 5.06 23.75
C ILE A 169 -10.24 3.57 23.97
N LEU A 170 -9.66 3.15 25.11
CA LEU A 170 -9.42 1.74 25.42
C LEU A 170 -10.74 1.00 25.72
N ASP A 171 -11.65 1.64 26.44
CA ASP A 171 -12.97 1.08 26.77
C ASP A 171 -13.82 0.91 25.50
N GLU A 172 -13.78 1.89 24.60
CA GLU A 172 -14.42 1.76 23.28
C GLU A 172 -13.74 0.66 22.45
N ALA A 173 -12.42 0.52 22.53
CA ALA A 173 -11.68 -0.50 21.79
C ALA A 173 -12.06 -1.93 22.19
N GLU A 174 -12.31 -2.18 23.47
CA GLU A 174 -12.81 -3.46 23.95
C GLU A 174 -14.15 -3.82 23.29
N THR A 175 -15.06 -2.85 23.19
CA THR A 175 -16.37 -3.03 22.53
C THR A 175 -16.21 -3.24 21.02
N GLN A 176 -15.39 -2.44 20.35
CA GLN A 176 -15.22 -2.53 18.89
C GLN A 176 -14.51 -3.81 18.45
N ARG A 177 -13.61 -4.36 19.28
CA ARG A 177 -12.91 -5.63 19.02
C ARG A 177 -13.88 -6.80 18.81
N GLU A 178 -15.02 -6.80 19.50
CA GLU A 178 -16.01 -7.88 19.40
C GLU A 178 -16.86 -7.79 18.12
N ILE A 179 -16.94 -6.60 17.50
CA ILE A 179 -17.89 -6.30 16.42
C ILE A 179 -17.19 -6.20 15.07
N MET A 180 -15.95 -5.70 15.05
CA MET A 180 -15.21 -5.44 13.82
C MET A 180 -14.39 -6.65 13.38
N ALA A 181 -14.14 -6.75 12.07
CA ALA A 181 -13.11 -7.65 11.58
C ALA A 181 -11.73 -7.21 12.10
N PRO A 182 -10.78 -8.12 12.36
CA PRO A 182 -9.52 -7.78 13.05
C PRO A 182 -8.70 -6.67 12.38
N ALA A 183 -8.66 -6.63 11.05
CA ALA A 183 -7.96 -5.57 10.33
C ALA A 183 -8.64 -4.20 10.49
N ASP A 184 -9.97 -4.18 10.41
CA ASP A 184 -10.78 -2.97 10.55
C ASP A 184 -10.69 -2.45 11.98
N PHE A 185 -10.69 -3.35 12.98
CA PHE A 185 -10.45 -3.03 14.38
C PHE A 185 -9.09 -2.35 14.58
N VAL A 186 -8.00 -2.94 14.07
CA VAL A 186 -6.66 -2.33 14.17
C VAL A 186 -6.63 -0.97 13.48
N GLY A 187 -7.18 -0.87 12.27
CA GLY A 187 -7.29 0.40 11.55
C GLY A 187 -8.05 1.46 12.35
N TRP A 188 -9.19 1.09 12.93
CA TRP A 188 -10.00 1.95 13.78
C TRP A 188 -9.24 2.39 15.05
N LEU A 189 -8.51 1.48 15.71
CA LEU A 189 -7.74 1.79 16.91
C LEU A 189 -6.59 2.76 16.60
N LEU A 190 -5.89 2.57 15.49
CA LEU A 190 -4.81 3.46 15.04
C LEU A 190 -5.31 4.86 14.69
N GLU A 191 -6.49 4.96 14.09
CA GLU A 191 -7.13 6.24 13.78
C GLU A 191 -7.61 6.93 15.08
N THR A 192 -8.36 6.22 15.91
CA THR A 192 -9.03 6.75 17.12
C THR A 192 -8.02 7.12 18.21
N SER A 193 -6.94 6.36 18.35
CA SER A 193 -5.82 6.74 19.23
C SER A 193 -5.07 7.99 18.76
N GLY A 194 -5.24 8.36 17.48
CA GLY A 194 -4.51 9.44 16.81
C GLY A 194 -3.11 9.04 16.32
N LEU A 195 -2.72 7.76 16.45
CA LEU A 195 -1.41 7.27 15.98
C LEU A 195 -1.25 7.44 14.46
N LEU A 196 -2.29 7.15 13.67
CA LEU A 196 -2.20 7.33 12.22
C LEU A 196 -2.04 8.81 11.85
N GLY A 197 -2.70 9.70 12.60
CA GLY A 197 -2.66 11.15 12.41
C GLY A 197 -1.30 11.79 12.75
N LEU A 198 -0.49 11.18 13.64
CA LEU A 198 0.88 11.66 13.92
C LEU A 198 1.76 11.73 12.67
N TYR A 199 1.47 10.84 11.71
CA TYR A 199 2.24 10.68 10.50
C TYR A 199 1.48 11.19 9.27
N ASP A 200 0.50 12.09 9.44
CA ASP A 200 -0.12 12.78 8.33
C ASP A 200 0.85 13.74 7.63
N GLY A 201 0.83 13.71 6.30
CA GLY A 201 1.68 14.52 5.43
C GLY A 201 2.20 13.74 4.23
N GLU A 202 2.90 14.46 3.35
CA GLU A 202 3.52 13.91 2.14
C GLU A 202 5.03 13.70 2.29
N GLU A 203 5.60 14.02 3.45
CA GLU A 203 7.00 13.76 3.79
C GLU A 203 7.27 12.25 3.73
N GLU A 204 8.35 11.85 3.04
CA GLU A 204 8.68 10.43 2.80
C GLU A 204 8.74 9.62 4.09
N GLU A 205 9.37 10.15 5.15
CA GLU A 205 9.43 9.48 6.45
C GLU A 205 8.04 9.20 7.03
N LYS A 206 7.13 10.18 6.96
CA LYS A 206 5.76 10.04 7.47
C LYS A 206 4.95 9.03 6.67
N VAL A 207 5.08 9.06 5.34
CA VAL A 207 4.44 8.09 4.45
C VAL A 207 4.90 6.66 4.80
N VAL A 208 6.21 6.46 4.97
CA VAL A 208 6.78 5.15 5.35
C VAL A 208 6.26 4.69 6.71
N ARG A 209 6.22 5.57 7.73
CA ARG A 209 5.70 5.20 9.05
C ARG A 209 4.20 4.83 8.99
N ARG A 210 3.40 5.53 8.19
CA ARG A 210 1.99 5.14 7.96
C ARG A 210 1.87 3.80 7.26
N GLU A 211 2.72 3.51 6.28
CA GLU A 211 2.74 2.20 5.63
C GLU A 211 3.09 1.08 6.62
N ASN A 212 4.04 1.32 7.53
CA ASN A 212 4.38 0.35 8.58
C ASN A 212 3.20 0.06 9.51
N LEU A 213 2.47 1.09 9.94
CA LEU A 213 1.25 0.94 10.73
C LEU A 213 0.16 0.14 10.00
N ARG A 214 0.03 0.34 8.69
CA ARG A 214 -0.93 -0.41 7.85
C ARG A 214 -0.53 -1.87 7.67
N GLN A 215 0.77 -2.13 7.57
CA GLN A 215 1.31 -3.49 7.55
C GLN A 215 1.03 -4.26 8.84
N LEU A 216 0.98 -3.58 10.00
CA LEU A 216 0.56 -4.22 11.25
C LEU A 216 -0.91 -4.69 11.18
N ALA A 217 -1.81 -3.85 10.64
CA ALA A 217 -3.21 -4.24 10.45
C ALA A 217 -3.34 -5.45 9.50
N THR A 218 -2.53 -5.50 8.45
CA THR A 218 -2.40 -6.68 7.59
C THR A 218 -1.95 -7.90 8.40
N ALA A 219 -0.86 -7.81 9.18
CA ALA A 219 -0.33 -8.94 9.95
C ALA A 219 -1.38 -9.54 10.91
N VAL A 220 -2.14 -8.70 11.63
CA VAL A 220 -3.21 -9.14 12.53
C VAL A 220 -4.32 -9.88 11.77
N ALA A 221 -4.73 -9.34 10.62
CA ALA A 221 -5.77 -9.95 9.80
C ALA A 221 -5.33 -11.31 9.24
N GLU A 222 -4.07 -11.40 8.81
CA GLU A 222 -3.54 -12.64 8.30
C GLU A 222 -3.40 -13.73 9.37
N ALA A 223 -3.05 -13.34 10.60
CA ALA A 223 -3.02 -14.24 11.76
C ALA A 223 -4.44 -14.75 12.08
N SER A 224 -5.44 -13.87 12.01
CA SER A 224 -6.85 -14.26 12.17
C SER A 224 -7.32 -15.24 11.11
N LEU A 225 -6.92 -15.06 9.85
CA LEU A 225 -7.22 -16.03 8.78
C LEU A 225 -6.57 -17.41 9.01
N GLN A 226 -5.51 -17.47 9.82
CA GLN A 226 -4.87 -18.72 10.27
C GLN A 226 -5.49 -19.28 11.56
N GLY A 227 -6.57 -18.69 12.05
CA GLY A 227 -7.26 -19.12 13.28
C GLY A 227 -6.59 -18.65 14.57
N GLN A 228 -5.64 -17.71 14.50
CA GLN A 228 -5.03 -17.11 15.68
C GLN A 228 -5.86 -15.90 16.13
N ASP A 229 -6.19 -15.83 17.42
CA ASP A 229 -6.77 -14.63 17.99
C ASP A 229 -5.70 -13.55 18.23
N LEU A 230 -6.13 -12.35 18.64
CA LEU A 230 -5.23 -11.22 18.88
C LEU A 230 -4.23 -11.51 20.00
N GLU A 231 -4.62 -12.29 21.02
CA GLU A 231 -3.73 -12.59 22.15
C GLU A 231 -2.61 -13.53 21.72
N ALA A 232 -2.95 -14.64 21.04
CA ALA A 232 -1.99 -15.56 20.46
C ALA A 232 -1.06 -14.87 19.44
N PHE A 233 -1.58 -13.92 18.66
CA PHE A 233 -0.77 -13.11 17.75
C PHE A 233 0.27 -12.25 18.51
N LEU A 234 -0.16 -11.55 19.56
CA LEU A 234 0.73 -10.70 20.36
C LEU A 234 1.81 -11.53 21.08
N ASP A 235 1.46 -12.71 21.60
CA ASP A 235 2.45 -13.63 22.19
C ASP A 235 3.42 -14.18 21.15
N GLY A 236 2.95 -14.44 19.92
CA GLY A 236 3.81 -14.83 18.80
C GLY A 236 4.85 -13.75 18.44
N ILE A 237 4.50 -12.47 18.52
CA ILE A 237 5.42 -11.36 18.23
C ILE A 237 6.60 -11.32 19.22
N ALA A 238 6.37 -11.67 20.49
CA ALA A 238 7.44 -11.68 21.50
C ALA A 238 8.61 -12.60 21.09
N LEU A 239 8.33 -13.71 20.40
CA LEU A 239 9.36 -14.60 19.86
C LEU A 239 10.24 -13.95 18.79
N PHE A 240 9.67 -13.04 18.00
CA PHE A 240 10.41 -12.28 17.00
C PHE A 240 11.21 -11.13 17.63
N GLU A 241 10.69 -10.48 18.67
CA GLU A 241 11.41 -9.44 19.41
C GLU A 241 12.62 -9.99 20.17
N ASP A 242 12.49 -11.17 20.78
CA ASP A 242 13.57 -11.86 21.52
C ASP A 242 14.58 -12.56 20.62
N SER A 243 14.29 -12.66 19.31
CA SER A 243 15.22 -13.21 18.32
C SER A 243 16.35 -12.21 18.02
N ASP A 244 17.12 -11.84 19.03
CA ASP A 244 18.41 -11.16 18.90
C ASP A 244 19.44 -12.13 18.30
N GLN A 245 19.22 -12.52 17.04
CA GLN A 245 20.28 -13.01 16.19
C GLN A 245 21.27 -11.86 16.06
N LYS A 246 22.31 -11.86 16.92
CA LYS A 246 23.51 -11.03 16.73
C LYS A 246 23.86 -11.13 15.26
N ALA A 247 23.81 -10.00 14.55
CA ALA A 247 23.97 -9.96 13.11
C ALA A 247 25.22 -10.77 12.73
N SER A 248 24.99 -12.00 12.24
CA SER A 248 26.05 -12.84 11.71
C SER A 248 26.65 -12.07 10.55
N VAL A 249 27.99 -12.10 10.45
CA VAL A 249 28.69 -11.51 9.30
C VAL A 249 28.16 -12.14 8.00
N ASP A 250 27.81 -13.42 8.06
CA ASP A 250 27.15 -14.16 6.99
C ASP A 250 25.62 -14.17 7.22
N SER A 251 24.92 -13.21 6.61
CA SER A 251 23.46 -13.06 6.70
C SER A 251 22.88 -12.43 5.44
N VAL A 252 21.68 -12.86 5.06
CA VAL A 252 20.95 -12.32 3.91
C VAL A 252 20.63 -10.84 4.14
N SER A 253 20.88 -10.01 3.13
CA SER A 253 20.62 -8.57 3.24
C SER A 253 19.23 -8.22 2.69
N LEU A 254 18.32 -7.78 3.57
CA LEU A 254 17.03 -7.19 3.20
C LEU A 254 17.20 -5.68 3.09
N MET A 255 16.92 -5.08 1.93
CA MET A 255 17.12 -3.64 1.75
C MET A 255 16.26 -3.03 0.66
N THR A 256 16.11 -1.71 0.68
CA THR A 256 15.48 -1.00 -0.43
C THR A 256 16.40 -0.94 -1.65
N LEU A 257 15.81 -0.80 -2.83
CA LEU A 257 16.55 -0.57 -4.08
C LEU A 257 17.48 0.65 -4.01
N HIS A 258 17.10 1.68 -3.25
CA HIS A 258 17.92 2.89 -3.05
C HIS A 258 19.17 2.59 -2.22
N SER A 259 19.01 1.82 -1.14
CA SER A 259 20.11 1.42 -0.25
C SER A 259 21.12 0.49 -0.93
N ALA A 260 20.74 -0.17 -2.02
CA ALA A 260 21.60 -1.10 -2.76
C ALA A 260 22.62 -0.40 -3.68
N LYS A 261 22.54 0.92 -3.86
CA LYS A 261 23.41 1.66 -4.79
C LYS A 261 24.88 1.50 -4.42
N GLY A 262 25.68 1.00 -5.36
CA GLY A 262 27.12 0.79 -5.18
C GLY A 262 27.49 -0.53 -4.50
N LEU A 263 26.51 -1.35 -4.10
CA LEU A 263 26.70 -2.71 -3.61
C LEU A 263 26.55 -3.73 -4.74
N GLU A 264 27.08 -4.93 -4.57
CA GLU A 264 26.89 -6.05 -5.50
C GLU A 264 26.85 -7.35 -4.71
N PHE A 265 26.05 -8.30 -5.19
CA PHE A 265 25.77 -9.58 -4.54
C PHE A 265 25.79 -10.70 -5.58
N ASP A 266 26.18 -11.90 -5.18
CA ASP A 266 26.17 -13.05 -6.07
C ASP A 266 24.76 -13.48 -6.45
N ALA A 267 23.81 -13.39 -5.52
CA ALA A 267 22.39 -13.62 -5.77
C ALA A 267 21.51 -12.45 -5.31
N VAL A 268 20.64 -11.98 -6.21
CA VAL A 268 19.71 -10.87 -5.95
C VAL A 268 18.28 -11.27 -6.28
N PHE A 269 17.38 -10.98 -5.35
CA PHE A 269 15.94 -11.12 -5.51
C PHE A 269 15.32 -9.73 -5.53
N VAL A 270 14.76 -9.28 -6.64
CA VAL A 270 13.98 -8.04 -6.71
C VAL A 270 12.51 -8.40 -6.55
N VAL A 271 11.93 -8.04 -5.41
CA VAL A 271 10.59 -8.46 -4.99
C VAL A 271 9.56 -7.35 -5.12
N GLY A 272 8.28 -7.72 -5.21
CA GLY A 272 7.21 -6.77 -5.46
C GLY A 272 7.39 -5.99 -6.76
N PHE A 273 7.83 -6.69 -7.82
CA PHE A 273 8.00 -6.18 -9.16
C PHE A 273 6.62 -5.99 -9.83
N GLU A 274 5.86 -5.06 -9.29
CA GLU A 274 4.43 -4.84 -9.54
C GLU A 274 4.12 -3.37 -9.86
N ASP A 275 3.16 -3.13 -10.74
CA ASP A 275 2.62 -1.79 -10.96
C ASP A 275 1.96 -1.28 -9.66
N GLY A 276 2.49 -0.18 -9.12
CA GLY A 276 2.09 0.41 -7.85
C GLY A 276 3.20 0.36 -6.80
N LEU A 277 4.11 -0.61 -6.92
CA LEU A 277 5.31 -0.74 -6.09
C LEU A 277 6.57 -0.41 -6.90
N LEU A 278 6.81 -1.08 -8.01
CA LEU A 278 7.92 -0.79 -8.91
C LEU A 278 7.45 -0.95 -10.37
N PRO A 279 6.96 0.14 -11.00
CA PRO A 279 7.06 1.54 -10.58
C PRO A 279 6.10 1.92 -9.45
N HIS A 280 6.60 2.73 -8.51
CA HIS A 280 5.78 3.24 -7.40
C HIS A 280 4.61 4.09 -7.88
N ALA A 281 3.43 3.94 -7.27
CA ALA A 281 2.18 4.59 -7.71
C ALA A 281 2.29 6.12 -7.88
N ASN A 282 3.07 6.80 -7.04
CA ASN A 282 3.26 8.25 -7.13
C ASN A 282 4.05 8.68 -8.37
N SER A 283 5.00 7.86 -8.82
CA SER A 283 5.90 8.14 -9.95
C SER A 283 5.28 7.77 -11.30
N GLN A 284 4.08 7.16 -11.30
CA GLN A 284 3.37 6.79 -12.54
C GLN A 284 2.58 7.95 -13.16
N LYS A 285 2.51 9.10 -12.48
CA LYS A 285 1.69 10.25 -12.90
C LYS A 285 2.31 11.02 -14.06
N ASP A 286 3.62 10.92 -14.23
CA ASP A 286 4.39 11.63 -15.24
C ASP A 286 5.52 10.76 -15.81
N ALA A 287 6.03 11.15 -16.98
CA ALA A 287 7.04 10.37 -17.69
C ALA A 287 8.41 10.41 -17.00
N GLU A 288 8.74 11.50 -16.30
CA GLU A 288 10.03 11.67 -15.62
C GLU A 288 10.12 10.76 -14.39
N GLY A 289 9.05 10.69 -13.60
CA GLY A 289 8.90 9.75 -12.49
C GLY A 289 9.00 8.30 -12.95
N LEU A 290 8.37 7.94 -14.06
CA LEU A 290 8.46 6.58 -14.61
C LEU A 290 9.89 6.25 -15.07
N GLU A 291 10.57 7.22 -15.69
CA GLU A 291 11.97 7.10 -16.05
C GLU A 291 12.90 6.93 -14.84
N GLU A 292 12.60 7.59 -13.72
CA GLU A 292 13.34 7.45 -12.46
C GLU A 292 13.12 6.07 -11.83
N GLU A 293 11.88 5.58 -11.76
CA GLU A 293 11.60 4.23 -11.27
C GLU A 293 12.24 3.16 -12.18
N ARG A 294 12.34 3.42 -13.49
CA ARG A 294 13.08 2.54 -14.41
C ARG A 294 14.57 2.54 -14.13
N ARG A 295 15.16 3.70 -13.81
CA ARG A 295 16.56 3.80 -13.34
C ARG A 295 16.75 3.01 -12.05
N LEU A 296 15.80 3.08 -11.13
CA LEU A 296 15.84 2.32 -9.87
C LEU A 296 15.79 0.81 -10.10
N ALA A 297 14.87 0.33 -10.95
CA ALA A 297 14.80 -1.07 -11.35
C ALA A 297 16.09 -1.53 -12.03
N TYR A 298 16.64 -0.72 -12.94
CA TYR A 298 17.94 -0.98 -13.57
C TYR A 298 19.07 -1.10 -12.54
N VAL A 299 19.13 -0.20 -11.55
CA VAL A 299 20.13 -0.28 -10.47
C VAL A 299 19.98 -1.59 -9.71
N GLY A 300 18.77 -1.96 -9.29
CA GLY A 300 18.48 -3.21 -8.60
C GLY A 300 18.94 -4.46 -9.36
N MET A 301 18.54 -4.57 -10.63
CA MET A 301 18.93 -5.70 -11.49
C MET A 301 20.45 -5.80 -11.69
N THR A 302 21.15 -4.66 -11.73
CA THR A 302 22.61 -4.63 -11.93
C THR A 302 23.40 -4.85 -10.65
N ARG A 303 22.75 -5.07 -9.51
CA ARG A 303 23.45 -5.49 -8.28
C ARG A 303 23.79 -6.99 -8.31
N ALA A 304 23.18 -7.77 -9.19
CA ALA A 304 23.41 -9.21 -9.32
C ALA A 304 24.68 -9.52 -10.11
N ARG A 305 25.58 -10.35 -9.56
CA ARG A 305 26.75 -10.87 -10.28
C ARG A 305 26.47 -12.18 -11.02
N HIS A 306 25.71 -13.09 -10.40
CA HIS A 306 25.48 -14.44 -10.92
C HIS A 306 24.01 -14.81 -11.07
N ARG A 307 23.19 -14.56 -10.05
CA ARG A 307 21.77 -14.95 -10.00
C ARG A 307 20.89 -13.71 -9.83
N LEU A 308 19.89 -13.58 -10.69
CA LEU A 308 18.82 -12.59 -10.55
C LEU A 308 17.47 -13.30 -10.61
N ALA A 309 16.61 -12.99 -9.64
CA ALA A 309 15.19 -13.33 -9.67
C ALA A 309 14.36 -12.05 -9.55
N LEU A 310 13.31 -11.95 -10.36
CA LEU A 310 12.27 -10.94 -10.28
C LEU A 310 11.00 -11.62 -9.79
N THR A 311 10.39 -11.10 -8.73
CA THR A 311 9.15 -11.68 -8.20
C THR A 311 8.05 -10.64 -8.09
N ALA A 312 6.82 -11.09 -8.29
CA ALA A 312 5.61 -10.28 -8.14
C ALA A 312 4.51 -11.12 -7.48
N ALA A 313 3.51 -10.49 -6.88
CA ALA A 313 2.29 -11.11 -6.40
C ALA A 313 1.07 -10.71 -7.26
N ARG A 314 0.06 -11.58 -7.35
CA ARG A 314 -1.24 -11.28 -8.01
C ARG A 314 -2.21 -10.56 -7.07
N GLU A 315 -2.06 -10.76 -5.78
CA GLU A 315 -2.77 -10.04 -4.74
C GLU A 315 -1.85 -9.70 -3.58
N ARG A 316 -2.08 -8.54 -2.96
CA ARG A 316 -1.45 -8.15 -1.70
C ARG A 316 -2.50 -7.81 -0.67
N PHE A 317 -2.19 -8.14 0.57
CA PHE A 317 -3.11 -7.90 1.67
C PHE A 317 -2.88 -6.50 2.22
N LEU A 318 -3.88 -5.62 2.07
CA LEU A 318 -3.80 -4.21 2.43
C LEU A 318 -5.09 -3.84 3.16
N PHE A 319 -4.98 -3.41 4.43
CA PHE A 319 -6.12 -3.00 5.25
C PHE A 319 -7.23 -4.05 5.37
N GLY A 320 -6.88 -5.30 5.64
CA GLY A 320 -7.92 -6.34 5.81
C GLY A 320 -8.45 -6.92 4.50
N GLN A 321 -8.05 -6.38 3.37
CA GLN A 321 -8.59 -6.75 2.06
C GLN A 321 -7.48 -7.21 1.13
N ARG A 322 -7.80 -8.23 0.33
CA ARG A 322 -6.96 -8.65 -0.78
C ARG A 322 -7.14 -7.66 -1.92
N ASN A 323 -6.10 -6.88 -2.18
CA ASN A 323 -6.06 -5.97 -3.31
C ASN A 323 -5.35 -6.66 -4.48
N PRO A 324 -5.99 -6.77 -5.65
CA PRO A 324 -5.33 -7.31 -6.81
C PRO A 324 -4.22 -6.37 -7.25
N THR A 325 -3.07 -6.96 -7.55
CA THR A 325 -1.89 -6.28 -8.07
C THR A 325 -1.63 -6.76 -9.50
N ARG A 326 -0.84 -5.99 -10.24
CA ARG A 326 -0.42 -6.36 -11.60
C ARG A 326 1.09 -6.48 -11.64
N PRO A 327 1.65 -7.48 -12.32
CA PRO A 327 3.07 -7.51 -12.61
C PRO A 327 3.50 -6.20 -13.28
N SER A 328 4.73 -5.76 -12.97
CA SER A 328 5.25 -4.48 -13.43
C SER A 328 5.27 -4.40 -14.95
N ARG A 329 4.87 -3.22 -15.47
CA ARG A 329 5.05 -2.91 -16.90
C ARG A 329 6.52 -3.00 -17.35
N PHE A 330 7.48 -2.89 -16.45
CA PHE A 330 8.90 -3.04 -16.80
C PHE A 330 9.26 -4.45 -17.27
N LEU A 331 8.43 -5.48 -17.00
CA LEU A 331 8.67 -6.83 -17.49
C LEU A 331 8.59 -6.92 -19.02
N VAL A 332 7.70 -6.16 -19.67
CA VAL A 332 7.58 -6.19 -21.15
C VAL A 332 8.75 -5.50 -21.85
N GLU A 333 9.52 -4.69 -21.11
CA GLU A 333 10.73 -4.02 -21.60
C GLU A 333 11.99 -4.93 -21.47
N ILE A 334 11.84 -6.13 -20.88
CA ILE A 334 12.89 -7.13 -20.76
C ILE A 334 12.68 -8.20 -21.85
N PRO A 335 13.72 -8.55 -22.64
CA PRO A 335 13.60 -9.59 -23.66
C PRO A 335 13.18 -10.93 -23.04
N SER A 336 12.13 -11.54 -23.59
CA SER A 336 11.53 -12.76 -23.01
C SER A 336 12.48 -13.95 -23.06
N GLU A 337 13.39 -14.00 -24.04
CA GLU A 337 14.45 -15.01 -24.14
C GLU A 337 15.48 -14.92 -23.00
N SER A 338 15.53 -13.82 -22.26
CA SER A 338 16.39 -13.66 -21.08
C SER A 338 15.71 -14.10 -19.78
N LEU A 339 14.42 -14.43 -19.83
CA LEU A 339 13.61 -14.78 -18.68
C LEU A 339 13.32 -16.29 -18.65
N GLN A 340 13.54 -16.90 -17.50
CA GLN A 340 13.00 -18.21 -17.17
C GLN A 340 11.78 -18.02 -16.28
N ASP A 341 10.61 -18.41 -16.78
CA ASP A 341 9.35 -18.28 -16.05
C ASP A 341 9.09 -19.51 -15.20
N ASP A 342 9.17 -19.35 -13.88
CA ASP A 342 8.93 -20.42 -12.91
C ASP A 342 7.44 -20.52 -12.51
N SER A 343 6.55 -19.74 -13.15
CA SER A 343 5.13 -19.61 -12.78
C SER A 343 4.15 -19.62 -13.96
N ASP A 344 4.64 -19.86 -15.18
CA ASP A 344 3.90 -19.78 -16.45
C ASP A 344 3.08 -18.47 -16.63
N ALA A 345 3.56 -17.37 -16.04
CA ALA A 345 2.87 -16.08 -16.02
C ALA A 345 3.22 -15.17 -17.21
N LEU A 346 4.37 -15.33 -17.87
CA LEU A 346 4.84 -14.50 -18.99
C LEU A 346 3.84 -14.47 -20.13
N SER A 347 3.28 -15.64 -20.49
CA SER A 347 2.27 -15.73 -21.55
C SER A 347 1.03 -14.89 -21.25
N GLN A 348 0.63 -14.80 -19.98
CA GLN A 348 -0.49 -13.98 -19.53
C GLN A 348 -0.15 -12.49 -19.44
N ILE A 349 1.11 -12.15 -19.15
CA ILE A 349 1.61 -10.77 -19.08
C ILE A 349 1.76 -10.19 -20.49
N VAL A 350 2.35 -10.95 -21.41
CA VAL A 350 2.65 -10.53 -22.80
C VAL A 350 1.43 -10.69 -23.72
N GLY A 351 0.62 -11.73 -23.53
CA GLY A 351 -0.56 -12.02 -24.37
C GLY A 351 -1.78 -11.15 -24.08
N GLN A 352 -1.82 -10.51 -22.90
CA GLN A 352 -2.77 -9.46 -22.64
C GLN A 352 -2.23 -8.18 -23.31
N SER A 353 -2.85 -7.77 -24.41
CA SER A 353 -2.79 -6.40 -24.90
C SER A 353 -3.47 -5.49 -23.86
N TRP A 354 -2.81 -5.33 -22.72
CA TRP A 354 -2.98 -4.19 -21.85
C TRP A 354 -2.60 -3.00 -22.72
N GLY A 355 -3.49 -2.02 -22.90
CA GLY A 355 -3.34 -0.87 -23.81
C GLY A 355 -2.15 0.05 -23.50
N PHE A 356 -0.96 -0.51 -23.46
CA PHE A 356 0.33 0.15 -23.54
C PHE A 356 0.62 0.29 -25.02
N ASP A 357 0.70 1.53 -25.50
CA ASP A 357 1.29 1.82 -26.81
C ASP A 357 2.77 1.43 -26.75
N VAL A 358 3.05 0.15 -27.00
CA VAL A 358 4.39 -0.31 -27.32
C VAL A 358 4.67 0.16 -28.75
N PRO A 359 5.68 1.04 -28.99
CA PRO A 359 6.07 1.34 -30.35
C PRO A 359 6.69 0.09 -30.94
N THR A 360 5.93 -0.61 -31.79
CA THR A 360 6.42 -1.78 -32.53
C THR A 360 7.55 -1.33 -33.45
N MET A 361 8.80 -1.57 -33.04
CA MET A 361 9.98 -1.35 -33.87
C MET A 361 10.05 -2.46 -34.93
N GLY A 362 9.50 -2.14 -36.11
CA GLY A 362 10.06 -2.50 -37.42
C GLY A 362 10.13 -3.98 -37.83
N GLN A 363 9.20 -4.38 -38.72
CA GLN A 363 9.57 -5.14 -39.92
C GLN A 363 8.76 -4.64 -41.12
N GLY A 364 9.43 -3.96 -42.03
CA GLY A 364 8.99 -3.82 -43.41
C GLY A 364 9.88 -4.67 -44.30
N PHE A 365 9.30 -5.54 -45.12
CA PHE A 365 9.72 -5.86 -46.49
C PHE A 365 8.67 -6.78 -47.15
N GLN A 366 7.95 -6.21 -48.14
CA GLN A 366 7.46 -6.77 -49.43
C GLN A 366 6.71 -8.15 -49.43
N ARG A 367 5.66 -8.43 -50.21
CA ARG A 367 5.10 -7.88 -51.45
C ARG A 367 3.72 -8.51 -51.69
N SER A 368 2.92 -7.81 -52.48
CA SER A 368 1.60 -8.06 -53.07
C SER A 368 1.26 -9.50 -53.50
N VAL A 369 0.02 -9.95 -53.27
CA VAL A 369 -0.86 -10.57 -54.29
C VAL A 369 -2.34 -10.33 -53.90
N ALA A 370 -3.11 -9.68 -54.77
CA ALA A 370 -4.57 -9.66 -54.71
C ALA A 370 -5.13 -10.88 -55.47
N PRO A 371 -6.38 -11.28 -55.19
CA PRO A 371 -7.32 -11.32 -56.30
C PRO A 371 -8.62 -10.59 -55.98
N GLN A 372 -9.05 -9.79 -56.96
CA GLN A 372 -10.40 -9.26 -57.08
C GLN A 372 -11.35 -10.36 -57.55
N THR A 373 -12.57 -10.36 -57.03
CA THR A 373 -13.79 -10.59 -57.82
C THR A 373 -14.91 -9.77 -57.20
N GLY A 374 -15.40 -8.78 -57.94
CA GLY A 374 -16.59 -7.99 -57.58
C GLY A 374 -17.85 -8.51 -58.26
N VAL A 375 -19.02 -8.05 -57.78
CA VAL A 375 -20.30 -7.80 -58.48
C VAL A 375 -21.08 -6.84 -57.56
N MET A 376 -21.21 -5.54 -57.88
CA MET A 376 -22.27 -4.84 -58.64
C MET A 376 -23.62 -4.79 -57.90
N GLY A 377 -23.99 -3.65 -57.29
CA GLY A 377 -24.94 -2.64 -57.80
C GLY A 377 -26.17 -2.61 -56.86
N THR A 378 -26.82 -1.52 -56.45
CA THR A 378 -27.22 -0.28 -57.14
C THR A 378 -27.54 0.85 -56.12
N GLN A 379 -27.35 2.09 -56.57
CA GLN A 379 -27.67 3.41 -55.98
C GLN A 379 -29.19 3.77 -56.03
N PRO A 380 -29.64 5.02 -55.75
CA PRO A 380 -29.28 6.06 -54.76
C PRO A 380 -30.55 6.50 -53.96
N ASP A 381 -30.59 7.48 -53.04
CA ASP A 381 -30.75 8.92 -53.35
C ASP A 381 -30.94 9.78 -52.06
N ARG A 382 -30.38 11.01 -52.11
CA ARG A 382 -30.79 12.31 -51.48
C ARG A 382 -31.04 12.44 -49.96
N SER A 383 -30.89 13.57 -49.27
CA SER A 383 -30.21 14.88 -49.41
C SER A 383 -30.71 15.82 -48.29
N VAL A 384 -29.92 16.85 -47.93
CA VAL A 384 -30.30 18.13 -47.28
C VAL A 384 -30.57 18.10 -45.76
N ARG A 385 -30.38 19.15 -44.92
CA ARG A 385 -29.46 20.30 -44.71
C ARG A 385 -30.13 21.13 -43.59
N THR A 386 -29.34 21.92 -42.85
CA THR A 386 -29.66 23.18 -42.12
C THR A 386 -30.47 23.21 -40.81
N SER A 387 -29.88 23.94 -39.84
CA SER A 387 -30.38 24.52 -38.57
C SER A 387 -31.54 25.54 -38.76
N PRO A 388 -32.19 26.09 -37.70
CA PRO A 388 -31.65 27.21 -36.88
C PRO A 388 -32.15 27.34 -35.41
N ALA A 389 -31.65 28.37 -34.68
CA ALA A 389 -32.05 28.91 -33.36
C ALA A 389 -33.40 29.74 -33.43
N PRO A 390 -33.95 30.55 -32.44
CA PRO A 390 -33.31 31.31 -31.33
C PRO A 390 -34.19 31.76 -30.07
N THR A 391 -33.64 32.71 -29.26
CA THR A 391 -34.23 33.88 -28.50
C THR A 391 -34.78 33.86 -27.03
N ARG A 392 -34.01 34.50 -26.11
CA ARG A 392 -34.16 35.77 -25.31
C ARG A 392 -35.30 36.08 -24.27
N ASN A 393 -34.84 36.35 -23.01
CA ASN A 393 -35.21 37.33 -21.93
C ASN A 393 -36.63 37.49 -21.33
N LEU A 394 -36.73 37.57 -19.97
CA LEU A 394 -37.22 38.74 -19.17
C LEU A 394 -37.12 38.54 -17.62
N MET A 395 -37.07 39.65 -16.86
CA MET A 395 -36.97 39.76 -15.39
C MET A 395 -38.31 39.70 -14.61
N ARG A 396 -38.34 39.22 -13.35
CA ARG A 396 -38.88 39.90 -12.12
C ARG A 396 -38.68 39.05 -10.85
N GLY A 397 -38.54 39.68 -9.68
CA GLY A 397 -38.06 39.05 -8.41
C GLY A 397 -39.09 38.67 -7.35
N GLY A 398 -38.59 38.30 -6.14
CA GLY A 398 -39.37 38.20 -4.90
C GLY A 398 -39.11 36.98 -3.99
N ARG A 399 -38.36 37.21 -2.88
CA ARG A 399 -38.32 36.50 -1.56
C ARG A 399 -38.04 34.97 -1.48
N ALA A 400 -36.97 34.61 -0.73
CA ALA A 400 -36.99 33.81 0.53
C ALA A 400 -35.89 32.73 0.67
N ARG A 401 -35.37 32.63 1.91
CA ARG A 401 -34.79 31.46 2.63
C ARG A 401 -33.32 31.08 2.41
N PRO A 402 -32.64 30.54 3.47
CA PRO A 402 -31.20 30.42 3.51
C PRO A 402 -30.72 29.39 2.49
N ILE A 403 -29.77 29.81 1.67
CA ILE A 403 -29.22 29.01 0.58
C ILE A 403 -28.28 27.98 1.22
N ALA A 404 -28.73 26.73 1.33
CA ALA A 404 -27.82 25.59 1.36
C ALA A 404 -27.12 25.57 -0.01
N ALA A 405 -25.82 25.88 -0.03
CA ALA A 405 -25.05 26.07 -1.25
C ALA A 405 -25.18 24.85 -2.17
N THR A 406 -25.88 25.01 -3.29
CA THR A 406 -25.85 24.06 -4.40
C THR A 406 -24.42 24.01 -4.93
N VAL A 407 -23.84 22.82 -5.03
CA VAL A 407 -22.52 22.67 -5.65
C VAL A 407 -22.73 22.13 -7.06
N GLU A 408 -22.39 22.95 -8.05
CA GLU A 408 -22.48 22.59 -9.46
C GLU A 408 -21.33 21.63 -9.82
N ASP A 409 -21.67 20.54 -10.50
CA ASP A 409 -20.68 19.73 -11.20
C ASP A 409 -20.25 20.38 -12.52
N GLY A 410 -19.19 19.85 -13.13
CA GLY A 410 -18.66 20.35 -14.41
C GLY A 410 -19.63 20.29 -15.59
N ASP A 411 -20.77 19.60 -15.46
CA ASP A 411 -21.80 19.41 -16.48
C ASP A 411 -23.07 20.26 -16.20
N GLY A 412 -23.04 21.13 -15.18
CA GLY A 412 -24.13 22.05 -14.85
C GLY A 412 -25.28 21.44 -14.03
N LYS A 413 -25.12 20.23 -13.46
CA LYS A 413 -26.07 19.66 -12.49
C LYS A 413 -25.68 20.08 -11.08
N GLY A 414 -26.63 20.73 -10.38
CA GLY A 414 -26.46 21.17 -9.00
C GLY A 414 -26.78 20.07 -7.99
N TRP A 415 -25.81 19.73 -7.14
CA TRP A 415 -25.92 18.71 -6.10
C TRP A 415 -26.04 19.32 -4.71
N ARG A 416 -26.90 18.74 -3.87
CA ARG A 416 -27.10 19.13 -2.47
C ARG A 416 -27.17 17.91 -1.55
N PRO A 417 -26.68 18.02 -0.30
CA PRO A 417 -26.99 17.05 0.74
C PRO A 417 -28.50 16.86 0.87
N GLY A 418 -28.96 15.61 0.92
CA GLY A 418 -30.37 15.21 0.91
C GLY A 418 -30.93 14.82 -0.46
N ASP A 419 -30.21 15.09 -1.56
CA ASP A 419 -30.64 14.67 -2.90
C ASP A 419 -30.66 13.14 -3.02
N ARG A 420 -31.70 12.58 -3.65
CA ARG A 420 -31.75 11.16 -4.03
C ARG A 420 -31.09 10.93 -5.37
N VAL A 421 -30.30 9.86 -5.44
CA VAL A 421 -29.54 9.48 -6.61
C VAL A 421 -29.70 8.01 -6.91
N SER A 422 -29.72 7.67 -8.19
CA SER A 422 -29.69 6.31 -8.69
C SER A 422 -28.36 6.06 -9.40
N HIS A 423 -27.74 4.93 -9.09
CA HIS A 423 -26.53 4.46 -9.75
C HIS A 423 -26.74 3.06 -10.29
N GLN A 424 -26.37 2.83 -11.55
CA GLN A 424 -26.59 1.55 -12.26
C GLN A 424 -26.07 0.33 -11.51
N ARG A 425 -24.97 0.48 -10.74
CA ARG A 425 -24.37 -0.60 -9.93
C ARG A 425 -24.79 -0.59 -8.45
N PHE A 426 -25.10 0.56 -7.87
CA PHE A 426 -25.26 0.70 -6.42
C PHE A 426 -26.72 0.92 -5.99
N GLY A 427 -27.63 1.06 -6.95
CA GLY A 427 -29.05 1.30 -6.72
C GLY A 427 -29.33 2.72 -6.26
N SER A 428 -30.43 2.89 -5.52
CA SER A 428 -30.85 4.17 -4.96
C SER A 428 -30.03 4.54 -3.72
N GLY A 429 -29.76 5.83 -3.56
CA GLY A 429 -29.05 6.36 -2.40
C GLY A 429 -29.35 7.83 -2.15
N VAL A 430 -28.87 8.35 -1.02
CA VAL A 430 -29.02 9.75 -0.61
C VAL A 430 -27.66 10.40 -0.45
N VAL A 431 -27.49 11.59 -1.02
CA VAL A 431 -26.27 12.40 -0.87
C VAL A 431 -26.19 12.89 0.58
N LEU A 432 -25.15 12.49 1.31
CA LEU A 432 -24.92 12.92 2.69
C LEU A 432 -24.16 14.24 2.76
N SER A 433 -23.17 14.43 1.89
CA SER A 433 -22.37 15.66 1.85
C SER A 433 -21.67 15.85 0.52
N CYS A 434 -21.50 17.11 0.09
CA CYS A 434 -20.73 17.49 -1.10
C CYS A 434 -19.39 18.10 -0.67
N GLN A 435 -18.28 17.59 -1.20
CA GLN A 435 -16.93 18.12 -0.95
C GLN A 435 -16.27 18.56 -2.27
N GLY A 436 -15.65 19.74 -2.28
CA GLY A 436 -15.04 20.33 -3.48
C GLY A 436 -16.04 21.11 -4.35
N ARG A 437 -15.60 21.59 -5.53
CA ARG A 437 -16.43 22.30 -6.52
C ARG A 437 -16.00 21.93 -7.95
N GLY A 438 -16.94 21.97 -8.89
CA GLY A 438 -16.65 21.75 -10.32
C GLY A 438 -16.11 20.34 -10.61
N PRO A 439 -15.02 20.18 -11.39
CA PRO A 439 -14.52 18.86 -11.80
C PRO A 439 -13.91 18.02 -10.66
N GLN A 440 -13.64 18.62 -9.49
CA GLN A 440 -13.18 17.92 -8.29
C GLN A 440 -14.30 17.63 -7.28
N LEU A 441 -15.57 17.84 -7.66
CA LEU A 441 -16.71 17.59 -6.79
C LEU A 441 -16.81 16.09 -6.45
N LYS A 442 -16.71 15.79 -5.15
CA LYS A 442 -16.93 14.46 -4.58
C LYS A 442 -18.22 14.47 -3.77
N LEU A 443 -19.15 13.58 -4.12
CA LEU A 443 -20.37 13.33 -3.36
C LEU A 443 -20.16 12.12 -2.47
N ILE A 444 -20.42 12.28 -1.19
CA ILE A 444 -20.52 11.16 -0.25
C ILE A 444 -22.00 10.77 -0.24
N ILE A 445 -22.31 9.58 -0.73
CA ILE A 445 -23.67 9.06 -0.92
C ILE A 445 -23.81 7.79 -0.07
N TYR A 446 -24.92 7.65 0.62
CA TYR A 446 -25.32 6.38 1.24
C TYR A 446 -26.29 5.66 0.33
N PHE A 447 -25.89 4.50 -0.19
CA PHE A 447 -26.74 3.64 -1.02
C PHE A 447 -27.40 2.57 -0.16
N ASP A 448 -28.69 2.35 -0.36
CA ASP A 448 -29.49 1.42 0.45
C ASP A 448 -28.93 -0.01 0.41
N ARG A 449 -28.30 -0.40 -0.71
CA ARG A 449 -27.73 -1.74 -0.92
C ARG A 449 -26.21 -1.81 -0.83
N ALA A 450 -25.51 -0.67 -0.92
CA ALA A 450 -24.04 -0.64 -1.07
C ALA A 450 -23.33 0.19 0.01
N GLY A 451 -24.07 0.75 0.96
CA GLY A 451 -23.55 1.56 2.06
C GLY A 451 -22.95 2.88 1.58
N ARG A 452 -22.08 3.46 2.40
CA ARG A 452 -21.45 4.77 2.14
C ARG A 452 -20.40 4.66 1.03
N LYS A 453 -20.55 5.46 -0.03
CA LYS A 453 -19.61 5.58 -1.15
C LYS A 453 -19.31 7.03 -1.48
N THR A 454 -18.07 7.31 -1.85
CA THR A 454 -17.64 8.64 -2.31
C THR A 454 -17.46 8.59 -3.83
N LEU A 455 -18.29 9.33 -4.57
CA LEU A 455 -18.33 9.29 -6.03
C LEU A 455 -18.15 10.68 -6.62
N VAL A 456 -17.53 10.76 -7.79
CA VAL A 456 -17.44 11.98 -8.59
C VAL A 456 -18.57 11.93 -9.63
N PRO A 457 -19.53 12.87 -9.64
CA PRO A 457 -20.74 12.80 -10.47
C PRO A 457 -20.47 12.63 -11.98
N THR A 458 -19.47 13.33 -12.49
CA THR A 458 -19.09 13.32 -13.92
C THR A 458 -18.58 11.96 -14.40
N ILE A 459 -18.02 11.15 -13.49
CA ILE A 459 -17.47 9.81 -13.79
C ILE A 459 -18.50 8.73 -13.50
N ALA A 460 -19.26 8.90 -12.40
CA ALA A 460 -20.18 7.88 -11.89
C ALA A 460 -21.53 7.84 -12.62
N LYS A 461 -21.79 8.72 -13.60
CA LYS A 461 -23.06 8.79 -14.35
C LYS A 461 -24.29 8.70 -13.43
N LEU A 462 -24.29 9.50 -12.37
CA LEU A 462 -25.38 9.50 -11.39
C LEU A 462 -26.64 10.16 -11.97
N GLU A 463 -27.78 9.48 -11.84
CA GLU A 463 -29.09 10.04 -12.17
C GLU A 463 -29.74 10.58 -10.90
N LYS A 464 -30.19 11.83 -10.93
CA LYS A 464 -30.94 12.42 -9.82
C LYS A 464 -32.39 11.98 -9.92
N VAL A 465 -32.95 11.45 -8.83
CA VAL A 465 -34.33 10.90 -8.75
C VAL A 465 -35.27 11.91 -8.13
#